data_AF-A0AAN4YQ48-F1
#
_entry.id   AF-A0AAN4YQ48-F1
#
_cell.length_a   1.000
_cell.length_b   1.000
_cell.length_c   1.000
_cell.angle_alpha   90.00
_cell.angle_beta   90.00
_cell.angle_gamma   90.00
#
_symmetry.space_group_name_H-M   'P 1'
#
loop_
_entity.id
_entity.type
_entity.pdbx_description
1 polymer ?
#
loop_
_entity_poly.entity_id
_entity_poly.type
_entity_poly.pdbx_seq_one_letter_code
_entity_poly.pdbx_strand_id
1 'polypeptide(L)'
;MLGSVLTKPGRLLAFPNALQHRVQSFKLADATKSGHRKILAIFLVDPYIRILSTANVPPQRKDWWTEEVRKVPPLRSLPLELFNMIIDEVRDFPLSLEEAVEVREALMDERGALIDDANDAIEEVCHNLH
;
A
#
# COMPACT_ATOMS: atom_id res chain seq x y z
N MET A 1 -11.84 13.26 -16.87
CA MET A 1 -11.54 14.67 -16.50
C MET A 1 -10.18 14.96 -17.09
N LEU A 2 -10.10 15.83 -18.10
CA LEU A 2 -8.82 16.39 -18.58
C LEU A 2 -8.57 17.66 -17.76
N GLY A 3 -7.52 17.69 -16.93
CA GLY A 3 -7.19 18.84 -16.08
C GLY A 3 -6.57 18.47 -14.74
N SER A 4 -6.28 19.47 -13.91
CA SER A 4 -5.68 19.30 -12.58
C SER A 4 -6.69 19.60 -11.47
N VAL A 5 -6.55 18.92 -10.33
CA VAL A 5 -7.39 19.14 -9.15
C VAL A 5 -6.52 19.33 -7.92
N LEU A 6 -6.71 20.45 -7.21
CA LEU A 6 -6.01 20.72 -5.95
C LEU A 6 -6.50 19.79 -4.83
N THR A 7 -5.57 19.13 -4.14
CA THR A 7 -5.83 18.24 -2.99
C THR A 7 -5.82 19.01 -1.67
N LYS A 8 -6.86 19.82 -1.41
CA LYS A 8 -7.00 20.57 -0.15
C LYS A 8 -7.32 19.63 1.03
N PRO A 9 -6.92 19.96 2.27
CA PRO A 9 -7.36 19.21 3.45
C PRO A 9 -8.89 19.08 3.52
N GLY A 10 -9.38 17.91 3.92
CA GLY A 10 -10.82 17.61 4.00
C GLY A 10 -11.52 17.35 2.66
N ARG A 11 -10.79 17.35 1.53
CA ARG A 11 -11.36 17.05 0.21
C ARG A 11 -11.39 15.55 -0.05
N LEU A 12 -12.54 15.05 -0.49
CA LEU A 12 -12.72 13.71 -1.05
C LEU A 12 -12.70 13.77 -2.58
N LEU A 13 -11.96 12.87 -3.21
CA LEU A 13 -11.95 12.66 -4.65
C LEU A 13 -12.34 11.22 -4.93
N ALA A 14 -13.32 11.01 -5.81
CA ALA A 14 -13.75 9.70 -6.27
C ALA A 14 -13.71 9.67 -7.79
N PHE A 15 -12.98 8.71 -8.35
CA PHE A 15 -12.84 8.52 -9.78
C PHE A 15 -12.55 7.05 -10.08
N PRO A 16 -12.89 6.54 -11.28
CA PRO A 16 -12.56 5.17 -11.67
C PRO A 16 -11.04 4.97 -11.78
N ASN A 17 -10.52 3.87 -11.24
CA ASN A 17 -9.09 3.54 -11.33
C ASN A 17 -8.61 3.24 -12.77
N ALA A 18 -9.55 3.03 -13.71
CA ALA A 18 -9.25 2.86 -15.13
C ALA A 18 -8.84 4.17 -15.83
N LEU A 19 -9.06 5.33 -15.19
CA LEU A 19 -8.61 6.60 -15.71
C LEU A 19 -7.15 6.85 -15.32
N GLN A 20 -6.31 7.16 -16.31
CA GLN A 20 -4.94 7.60 -16.07
C GLN A 20 -4.94 8.86 -15.20
N HIS A 21 -4.09 8.86 -14.18
CA HIS A 21 -3.89 10.01 -13.31
C HIS A 21 -2.46 10.02 -12.79
N ARG A 22 -1.94 11.23 -12.51
CA ARG A 22 -0.62 11.44 -11.91
C ARG A 22 -0.75 12.34 -10.69
N VAL A 23 -0.01 12.00 -9.64
CA VAL A 23 0.18 12.87 -8.48
C VAL A 23 1.46 13.66 -8.67
N GLN A 24 1.35 14.97 -8.89
CA GLN A 24 2.52 15.84 -9.02
C GLN A 24 3.32 15.92 -7.71
N SER A 25 4.64 16.12 -7.84
CA SER A 25 5.52 16.46 -6.73
C SER A 25 5.06 17.77 -6.08
N PHE A 26 5.31 17.90 -4.78
CA PHE A 26 4.92 19.09 -4.02
C PHE A 26 6.03 19.46 -3.05
N LYS A 27 6.07 20.74 -2.69
CA LYS A 27 6.99 21.29 -1.69
C LYS A 27 6.23 22.27 -0.80
N LEU A 28 6.74 22.48 0.41
CA LEU A 28 6.23 23.53 1.26
C LEU A 28 6.52 24.89 0.63
N ALA A 29 5.57 25.83 0.75
CA ALA A 29 5.80 27.21 0.35
C ALA A 29 6.92 27.85 1.19
N ASP A 30 7.03 27.42 2.46
CA ASP A 30 8.08 27.81 3.39
C ASP A 30 8.76 26.53 3.92
N ALA A 31 9.98 26.28 3.47
CA ALA A 31 10.74 25.07 3.82
C ALA A 31 11.23 25.06 5.27
N THR A 32 11.15 26.17 6.00
CA THR A 32 11.54 26.24 7.42
C THR A 32 10.47 25.70 8.36
N LYS A 33 9.25 25.51 7.84
CA LYS A 33 8.11 25.02 8.61
C LYS A 33 7.93 23.52 8.41
N SER A 34 7.36 22.85 9.41
CA SER A 34 6.95 21.46 9.25
C SER A 34 5.69 21.37 8.39
N GLY A 35 5.61 20.35 7.55
CA GLY A 35 4.41 20.11 6.75
C GLY A 35 4.48 18.77 6.03
N HIS A 36 3.32 18.17 5.84
CA HIS A 36 3.18 16.84 5.23
C HIS A 36 1.80 16.71 4.59
N ARG A 37 1.68 15.82 3.58
CA ARG A 37 0.41 15.50 2.92
C ARG A 37 0.00 14.07 3.27
N LYS A 38 -1.09 13.89 4.02
CA LYS A 38 -1.69 12.57 4.29
C LYS A 38 -2.86 12.33 3.34
N ILE A 39 -2.95 11.12 2.83
CA ILE A 39 -4.04 10.68 1.94
C ILE A 39 -4.53 9.34 2.47
N LEU A 40 -5.86 9.18 2.53
CA LEU A 40 -6.50 7.88 2.70
C LEU A 40 -7.11 7.50 1.35
N ALA A 41 -6.61 6.42 0.76
CA ALA A 41 -7.14 5.89 -0.50
C ALA A 41 -8.02 4.67 -0.20
N ILE A 42 -9.20 4.63 -0.79
CA ILE A 42 -10.12 3.49 -0.72
C ILE A 42 -10.34 3.00 -2.15
N PHE A 43 -10.11 1.71 -2.36
CA PHE A 43 -10.33 1.06 -3.65
C PHE A 43 -11.63 0.27 -3.59
N LEU A 44 -12.55 0.56 -4.50
CA LEU A 44 -13.76 -0.24 -4.68
C LEU A 44 -13.45 -1.36 -5.67
N VAL A 45 -13.79 -2.58 -5.28
CA VAL A 45 -13.68 -3.79 -6.11
C VAL A 45 -15.04 -4.15 -6.68
N ASP A 46 -15.05 -4.90 -7.79
CA ASP A 46 -16.29 -5.39 -8.39
C ASP A 46 -17.06 -6.26 -7.37
N PRO A 47 -18.31 -5.90 -7.01
CA PRO A 47 -19.09 -6.65 -6.03
C PRO A 47 -19.48 -8.06 -6.51
N TYR A 48 -19.41 -8.35 -7.81
CA TYR A 48 -19.68 -9.68 -8.37
C TYR A 48 -18.46 -10.61 -8.32
N ILE A 49 -17.26 -10.06 -8.07
CA ILE A 49 -16.04 -10.84 -7.85
C ILE A 49 -15.88 -11.09 -6.36
N ARG A 50 -16.04 -12.35 -5.95
CA ARG A 50 -15.88 -12.73 -4.54
C ARG A 50 -14.41 -12.84 -4.19
N ILE A 51 -13.89 -11.82 -3.51
CA ILE A 51 -12.54 -11.81 -2.92
C ILE A 51 -12.64 -12.30 -1.48
N LEU A 52 -11.60 -12.99 -0.98
CA LEU A 52 -11.51 -13.36 0.43
C LEU A 52 -11.53 -12.09 1.29
N SER A 53 -12.53 -12.01 2.18
CA SER A 53 -12.61 -10.91 3.15
C SER A 53 -11.40 -10.96 4.06
N THR A 54 -10.82 -9.80 4.36
CA THR A 54 -9.77 -9.66 5.38
C THR A 54 -10.23 -10.11 6.77
N ALA A 55 -11.53 -10.22 7.02
CA ALA A 55 -12.06 -10.84 8.23
C ALA A 55 -11.72 -12.35 8.35
N ASN A 56 -11.39 -13.00 7.23
CA ASN A 56 -11.02 -14.42 7.17
C ASN A 56 -9.53 -14.64 6.85
N VAL A 57 -8.76 -13.57 6.70
CA VAL A 57 -7.32 -13.64 6.42
C VAL A 57 -6.60 -13.43 7.76
N PRO A 58 -5.70 -14.34 8.18
CA PRO A 58 -4.93 -14.14 9.41
C PRO A 58 -4.04 -12.90 9.30
N PRO A 59 -3.57 -12.35 10.43
CA PRO A 59 -2.64 -11.22 10.39
C PRO A 59 -1.44 -11.54 9.49
N GLN A 60 -1.13 -10.62 8.57
CA GLN A 60 -0.03 -10.78 7.63
C GLN A 60 1.30 -10.21 8.18
N ARG A 61 1.21 -9.38 9.23
CA ARG A 61 2.37 -8.82 9.95
C ARG A 61 2.85 -9.83 10.98
N LYS A 62 4.15 -10.16 10.97
CA LYS A 62 4.73 -11.25 11.74
C LYS A 62 4.52 -11.13 13.25
N ASP A 63 4.62 -9.92 13.80
CA ASP A 63 4.37 -9.65 15.21
C ASP A 63 2.89 -9.87 15.61
N TRP A 64 1.94 -9.35 14.83
CA TRP A 64 0.51 -9.58 15.06
C TRP A 64 0.12 -11.05 14.93
N TRP A 65 0.68 -11.72 13.93
CA TRP A 65 0.46 -13.15 13.72
C TRP A 65 1.01 -13.96 14.90
N THR A 66 2.19 -13.61 15.40
CA THR A 66 2.82 -14.27 16.55
C THR A 66 1.93 -14.20 17.79
N GLU A 67 1.31 -13.04 18.04
CA GLU A 67 0.37 -12.86 19.15
C GLU A 67 -0.87 -13.76 19.03
N GLU A 68 -1.42 -13.93 17.82
CA GLU A 68 -2.58 -14.80 17.59
C GLU A 68 -2.21 -16.28 17.69
N VAL A 69 -1.08 -16.68 17.11
CA VAL A 69 -0.59 -18.07 17.14
C VAL A 69 -0.26 -18.52 18.56
N ARG A 70 0.23 -17.61 19.41
CA ARG A 70 0.46 -17.89 20.83
C ARG A 70 -0.80 -18.35 21.57
N LYS A 71 -1.99 -17.98 21.10
CA LYS A 71 -3.27 -18.34 21.75
C LYS A 71 -3.74 -19.76 21.40
N VAL A 72 -3.16 -20.39 20.38
CA VAL A 72 -3.61 -21.68 19.83
C VAL A 72 -2.94 -22.86 20.55
N PRO A 73 -3.66 -23.88 21.03
CA PRO A 73 -3.04 -25.12 21.52
C PRO A 73 -2.39 -25.93 20.38
N PRO A 74 -1.21 -26.58 20.58
CA PRO A 74 -0.44 -26.66 21.82
C PRO A 74 0.56 -25.51 22.03
N LEU A 75 0.64 -24.56 21.09
CA LEU A 75 1.59 -23.44 21.14
C LEU A 75 1.36 -22.55 22.36
N ARG A 76 0.11 -22.44 22.84
CA ARG A 76 -0.25 -21.78 24.11
C ARG A 76 0.39 -22.41 25.35
N SER A 77 0.63 -23.71 25.35
CA SER A 77 1.26 -24.41 26.49
C SER A 77 2.78 -24.42 26.47
N LEU A 78 3.42 -24.00 25.36
CA LEU A 78 4.87 -24.00 25.27
C LEU A 78 5.51 -22.94 26.19
N PRO A 79 6.68 -23.24 26.78
CA PRO A 79 7.58 -22.23 27.33
C PRO A 79 7.92 -21.18 26.27
N LEU A 80 8.09 -19.93 26.70
CA LEU A 80 8.32 -18.80 25.80
C LEU A 80 9.55 -18.99 24.91
N GLU A 81 10.61 -19.60 25.44
CA GLU A 81 11.86 -19.85 24.72
C GLU A 81 11.63 -20.77 23.50
N LEU A 82 10.98 -21.93 23.71
CA LEU A 82 10.67 -22.87 22.64
C LEU A 82 9.69 -22.28 21.63
N PHE A 83 8.72 -21.50 22.11
CA PHE A 83 7.79 -20.78 21.23
C PHE A 83 8.55 -19.81 20.32
N ASN A 84 9.45 -18.99 20.87
CA ASN A 84 10.23 -18.03 20.09
C ASN A 84 11.13 -18.72 19.07
N MET A 85 11.81 -19.81 19.44
CA MET A 85 12.60 -20.60 18.49
C MET A 85 11.77 -21.07 17.29
N ILE A 86 10.53 -21.51 17.52
CA ILE A 86 9.62 -21.92 16.44
C ILE A 86 9.28 -20.72 15.54
N ILE A 87 8.95 -19.56 16.13
CA ILE A 87 8.57 -18.35 15.39
C ILE A 87 9.74 -17.81 14.55
N ASP A 88 10.97 -17.91 15.05
CA ASP A 88 12.18 -17.49 14.34
C ASP A 88 12.45 -18.37 13.12
N GLU A 89 12.06 -19.65 13.16
CA GLU A 89 12.18 -20.55 12.02
C GLU A 89 11.09 -20.34 10.94
N VAL A 90 10.03 -19.58 11.22
CA VAL A 90 9.00 -19.26 10.22
C VAL A 90 9.57 -18.30 9.17
N ARG A 91 9.67 -18.78 7.93
CA ARG A 91 10.11 -18.06 6.74
C ARG A 91 8.94 -17.73 5.81
N ASP A 92 9.17 -16.80 4.88
CA ASP A 92 8.27 -16.35 3.80
C ASP A 92 6.97 -15.66 4.22
N PHE A 93 6.17 -16.29 5.08
CA PHE A 93 4.93 -15.71 5.62
C PHE A 93 4.75 -16.13 7.07
N PRO A 94 4.36 -15.22 7.98
CA PRO A 94 4.03 -13.80 7.79
C PRO A 94 5.25 -12.89 7.59
N LEU A 95 5.04 -11.72 6.98
CA LEU A 95 6.10 -10.75 6.68
C LEU A 95 6.48 -9.93 7.92
N SER A 96 7.77 -9.73 8.12
CA SER A 96 8.30 -8.69 8.99
C SER A 96 7.95 -7.29 8.46
N LEU A 97 8.15 -6.26 9.29
CA LEU A 97 7.90 -4.89 8.86
C LEU A 97 8.87 -4.49 7.75
N GLU A 98 10.12 -4.92 7.88
CA GLU A 98 11.22 -4.69 6.97
C GLU A 98 10.90 -5.30 5.59
N GLU A 99 10.55 -6.59 5.54
CA GLU A 99 10.16 -7.27 4.30
C GLU A 99 8.91 -6.63 3.67
N ALA A 100 7.93 -6.23 4.48
CA ALA A 100 6.74 -5.56 3.96
C ALA A 100 7.05 -4.17 3.36
N VAL A 101 8.05 -3.45 3.90
CA VAL A 101 8.54 -2.19 3.33
C VAL A 101 9.26 -2.45 2.00
N GLU A 102 10.15 -3.44 1.94
CA GLU A 102 10.85 -3.80 0.70
C GLU A 102 9.89 -4.21 -0.41
N VAL A 103 8.92 -5.07 -0.11
CA VAL A 103 7.87 -5.48 -1.06
C VAL A 103 7.06 -4.27 -1.53
N ARG A 104 6.74 -3.35 -0.62
CA ARG A 104 6.02 -2.12 -0.97
C ARG A 104 6.86 -1.23 -1.88
N GLU A 105 8.14 -1.05 -1.60
CA GLU A 105 9.05 -0.23 -2.42
C GLU A 105 9.18 -0.81 -3.82
N ALA A 106 9.45 -2.11 -3.95
CA ALA A 106 9.51 -2.80 -5.24
C ALA A 106 8.20 -2.66 -6.04
N LEU A 107 7.05 -2.79 -5.37
CA LEU A 107 5.73 -2.59 -6.00
C LEU A 107 5.51 -1.13 -6.45
N MET A 108 6.00 -0.15 -5.69
CA MET A 108 5.91 1.26 -6.07
C MET A 108 6.84 1.58 -7.24
N ASP A 109 8.01 0.98 -7.31
CA ASP A 109 8.95 1.16 -8.42
C ASP A 109 8.40 0.54 -9.71
N GLU A 110 7.90 -0.70 -9.65
CA GLU A 110 7.27 -1.37 -10.80
C GLU A 110 6.08 -0.57 -11.32
N ARG A 111 5.19 -0.13 -10.43
CA ARG A 111 4.03 0.69 -10.82
C ARG A 111 4.42 2.08 -11.29
N GLY A 112 5.45 2.68 -10.68
CA GLY A 112 5.96 3.99 -11.05
C GLY A 112 6.45 4.00 -12.49
N ALA A 113 7.29 3.03 -12.86
CA ALA A 113 7.80 2.87 -14.21
C ALA A 113 6.67 2.74 -15.25
N LEU A 114 5.68 1.87 -14.99
CA LEU A 114 4.52 1.70 -15.88
C LEU A 114 3.68 2.99 -16.01
N ILE A 115 3.55 3.76 -14.93
CA ILE A 115 2.83 5.03 -14.92
C ILE A 115 3.59 6.09 -15.70
N ASP A 116 4.92 6.14 -15.58
CA ASP A 116 5.76 7.10 -16.27
C ASP A 116 5.75 6.87 -17.78
N ASP A 117 5.92 5.63 -18.24
CA ASP A 117 5.78 5.29 -19.68
C ASP A 117 4.42 5.72 -20.25
N ALA A 118 3.34 5.47 -19.49
CA ALA A 118 1.99 5.86 -19.89
C ALA A 118 1.79 7.38 -19.87
N ASN A 119 2.44 8.10 -18.94
CA ASN A 119 2.40 9.56 -18.87
C ASN A 119 3.16 10.17 -20.05
N ASP A 120 4.35 9.67 -20.37
CA ASP A 120 5.18 10.15 -21.47
C ASP A 120 4.46 9.98 -22.82
N ALA A 121 3.81 8.83 -23.05
CA ALA A 121 2.99 8.60 -24.23
C ALA A 121 1.81 9.58 -24.34
N ILE A 122 1.15 9.91 -23.21
CA ILE A 122 0.06 10.89 -23.21
C ILE A 122 0.59 12.31 -23.45
N GLU A 123 1.73 12.68 -22.86
CA GLU A 123 2.36 13.98 -23.08
C GLU A 123 2.75 14.13 -24.57
N GLU A 124 3.33 13.11 -25.20
CA GLU A 124 3.65 13.10 -26.63
C GLU A 124 2.40 13.29 -27.51
N VAL A 125 1.32 12.56 -27.23
CA VAL A 125 0.04 12.72 -27.96
C VAL A 125 -0.55 14.11 -27.75
N CYS A 126 -0.49 14.68 -26.55
CA CYS A 126 -0.99 16.03 -26.27
C CYS A 126 -0.16 17.11 -26.96
N HIS A 127 1.16 16.91 -27.08
CA HIS A 127 2.07 17.80 -27.80
C HIS A 127 1.85 17.75 -29.32
N ASN A 128 1.52 16.58 -29.87
CA ASN A 128 1.26 16.40 -31.31
C ASN A 128 -0.13 16.89 -31.77
N LEU A 129 -0.99 17.30 -30.83
CA LEU A 129 -2.34 17.83 -31.09
C LEU A 129 -2.42 19.37 -31.05
N HIS A 130 -1.28 20.06 -30.92
CA HIS A 130 -1.13 21.52 -30.98
C HIS A 130 -0.10 21.92 -32.04
#